data_AF-A0A090WQD3-F1
#
_entry.id   AF-A0A090WQD3-F1
#
_cell.length_a   1.000
_cell.length_b   1.000
_cell.length_c   1.000
_cell.angle_alpha   90.00
_cell.angle_beta   90.00
_cell.angle_gamma   90.00
#
_symmetry.space_group_name_H-M   'P 1'
#
loop_
_entity.id
_entity.type
_entity.pdbx_description
1 polymer ?
#
loop_
_entity_poly.entity_id
_entity_poly.type
_entity_poly.pdbx_seq_one_letter_code
_entity_poly.pdbx_strand_id
1 'polypeptide(L)'
;MNGIDAVVLATGNDFRAVEAGVHAYASRNGKYSSLSHSKIENGIFTFWMEIPLALGTVGGLTGLHPLVKLALELLHKPSAKELMSIVAVAGLAQNFAALRSLTTTGIQKGHMKMHLMNILNQFEANDAEKVILVEHFANNPVSHSAVVNAINNLRKE
;
A
#
# COMPACT_ATOMS: atom_id res chain seq x y z
N MET A 1 8.22 1.40 2.97
CA MET A 1 8.92 2.35 2.10
C MET A 1 7.98 3.28 1.36
N ASN A 2 6.91 2.84 0.67
CA ASN A 2 6.00 3.75 -0.06
C ASN A 2 5.61 5.07 0.66
N GLY A 3 5.19 5.01 1.92
CA GLY A 3 4.86 6.21 2.71
C GLY A 3 6.08 6.99 3.19
N ILE A 4 7.20 6.31 3.46
CA ILE A 4 8.47 6.91 3.88
C ILE A 4 9.05 7.72 2.72
N ASP A 5 9.24 7.07 1.57
CA ASP A 5 9.87 7.65 0.39
C ASP A 5 9.07 8.83 -0.17
N ALA A 6 7.74 8.77 -0.12
CA ALA A 6 6.89 9.88 -0.52
C ALA A 6 7.22 11.16 0.29
N VAL A 7 7.34 11.05 1.61
CA VAL A 7 7.67 12.19 2.47
C VAL A 7 9.13 12.59 2.33
N VAL A 8 10.05 11.63 2.24
CA VAL A 8 11.49 11.87 2.02
C VAL A 8 11.73 12.64 0.73
N LEU A 9 11.09 12.23 -0.37
CA LEU A 9 11.18 12.90 -1.66
C LEU A 9 10.55 14.30 -1.61
N ALA A 10 9.35 14.43 -1.04
CA ALA A 10 8.66 15.71 -0.91
C ALA A 10 9.46 16.74 -0.07
N THR A 11 10.23 16.26 0.90
CA THR A 11 11.08 17.10 1.76
C THR A 11 12.52 17.22 1.25
N GLY A 12 12.81 16.76 0.02
CA GLY A 12 14.09 16.95 -0.65
C GLY A 12 15.25 16.18 -0.02
N ASN A 13 14.97 15.10 0.70
CA ASN A 13 15.96 14.22 1.31
C ASN A 13 16.35 13.07 0.37
N ASP A 14 17.48 12.43 0.65
CA ASP A 14 17.98 11.31 -0.16
C ASP A 14 17.27 10.00 0.20
N PHE A 15 16.31 9.58 -0.64
CA PHE A 15 15.59 8.32 -0.43
C PHE A 15 16.48 7.08 -0.57
N ARG A 16 17.57 7.13 -1.35
CA ARG A 16 18.46 5.96 -1.52
C ARG A 16 19.21 5.68 -0.22
N ALA A 17 19.68 6.74 0.45
CA ALA A 17 20.34 6.62 1.75
C ALA A 17 19.40 6.04 2.81
N VAL A 18 18.13 6.48 2.80
CA VAL A 18 17.08 5.97 3.69
C VAL A 18 16.79 4.49 3.38
N GLU A 19 16.49 4.14 2.14
CA GLU A 19 16.20 2.78 1.69
C GLU A 19 17.32 1.80 2.06
N ALA A 20 18.57 2.16 1.74
CA ALA A 20 19.73 1.33 2.07
C ALA A 20 19.86 1.08 3.57
N GLY A 21 19.75 2.13 4.39
CA GLY A 21 19.83 2.01 5.85
C GLY A 21 18.69 1.17 6.44
N VAL A 22 17.47 1.41 5.97
CA VAL A 22 16.26 0.72 6.45
C VAL A 22 16.31 -0.77 6.10
N HIS A 23 16.64 -1.13 4.85
CA HIS A 23 16.73 -2.53 4.44
C HIS A 23 17.93 -3.27 5.03
N ALA A 24 19.07 -2.59 5.26
CA ALA A 24 20.17 -3.17 6.02
C ALA A 24 19.75 -3.48 7.46
N TYR A 25 19.04 -2.55 8.11
CA TYR A 25 18.54 -2.73 9.48
C TYR A 25 17.48 -3.83 9.60
N ALA A 26 16.69 -4.08 8.55
CA ALA A 26 15.75 -5.20 8.48
C ALA A 26 16.44 -6.59 8.57
N SER A 27 17.74 -6.65 8.26
CA SER A 27 18.57 -7.86 8.32
C SER A 27 19.52 -7.92 9.52
N ARG A 28 19.44 -6.98 10.47
CA ARG A 28 20.41 -6.85 11.59
C ARG A 28 20.57 -8.10 12.46
N ASN A 29 19.58 -8.99 12.46
CA ASN A 29 19.57 -10.24 13.23
C ASN A 29 19.95 -11.48 12.38
N GLY A 30 20.62 -11.29 11.24
CA GLY A 30 21.07 -12.37 10.35
C GLY A 30 19.99 -12.90 9.39
N LYS A 31 18.75 -12.43 9.48
CA LYS A 31 17.67 -12.73 8.55
C LYS A 31 16.83 -11.48 8.28
N TYR A 32 16.52 -11.23 7.01
CA TYR A 32 15.61 -10.17 6.61
C TYR A 32 14.22 -10.40 7.20
N SER A 33 13.68 -9.41 7.91
CA SER A 33 12.43 -9.53 8.65
C SER A 33 11.64 -8.22 8.67
N SER A 34 10.39 -8.28 9.16
CA SER A 34 9.54 -7.09 9.29
C SER A 34 10.19 -6.05 10.20
N LEU A 35 10.05 -4.78 9.82
CA LEU A 35 10.46 -3.62 10.62
C LEU A 35 9.33 -3.10 11.52
N SER A 36 8.10 -3.54 11.27
CA SER A 36 6.93 -3.25 12.10
C SER A 36 6.55 -4.45 12.94
N HIS A 37 5.94 -4.16 14.08
CA HIS A 37 5.50 -5.12 15.08
C HIS A 37 4.04 -4.84 15.42
N SER A 38 3.32 -5.89 15.78
CA SER A 38 1.94 -5.80 16.21
C SER A 38 1.69 -6.71 17.40
N LYS A 39 0.80 -6.30 18.31
CA LYS A 39 0.43 -7.08 19.48
C LYS A 39 -1.03 -6.78 19.87
N ILE A 40 -1.72 -7.77 20.41
CA ILE A 40 -3.03 -7.58 21.04
C ILE A 40 -2.91 -8.02 22.50
N GLU A 41 -3.16 -7.11 23.43
CA GLU A 41 -3.20 -7.38 24.87
C GLU A 41 -4.38 -6.66 25.50
N ASN A 42 -5.13 -7.35 26.35
CA ASN A 42 -6.31 -6.79 27.04
C ASN A 42 -7.31 -6.12 26.08
N GLY A 43 -7.46 -6.65 24.87
CA GLY A 43 -8.34 -6.10 23.83
C GLY A 43 -7.79 -4.87 23.10
N ILE A 44 -6.56 -4.43 23.38
CA ILE A 44 -5.92 -3.28 22.74
C ILE A 44 -4.93 -3.78 21.68
N PHE A 45 -5.17 -3.38 20.43
CA PHE A 45 -4.23 -3.59 19.33
C PHE A 45 -3.16 -2.49 19.34
N THR A 46 -1.90 -2.89 19.50
CA THR A 46 -0.73 -2.00 19.44
C THR A 46 0.06 -2.30 18.17
N PHE A 47 0.44 -1.25 17.45
CA PHE A 47 1.21 -1.33 16.22
C PHE A 47 2.31 -0.29 16.23
N TRP A 48 3.54 -0.70 15.98
CA TRP A 48 4.71 0.17 16.05
C TRP A 48 5.80 -0.27 15.08
N MET A 49 6.77 0.61 14.85
CA MET A 49 7.96 0.29 14.06
C MET A 49 9.18 0.99 14.62
N GLU A 50 10.35 0.42 14.37
CA GLU A 50 11.63 1.03 14.65
C GLU A 50 12.49 0.95 13.39
N ILE A 51 12.95 2.09 12.89
CA ILE A 51 13.73 2.19 11.66
C ILE A 51 14.82 3.26 11.80
N PRO A 52 16.00 3.05 11.18
CA PRO A 52 17.02 4.08 11.10
C PRO A 52 16.60 5.13 10.07
N LEU A 53 16.56 6.39 10.48
CA LEU A 53 16.30 7.52 9.60
C LEU A 53 17.37 8.59 9.81
N ALA A 54 18.01 8.99 8.71
CA ALA A 54 18.97 10.08 8.68
C ALA A 54 18.47 11.13 7.69
N LEU A 55 17.75 12.13 8.20
CA LEU A 55 17.11 13.19 7.42
C LEU A 55 17.62 14.57 7.87
N GLY A 56 17.59 15.52 6.94
CA GLY A 56 17.91 16.92 7.18
C GLY A 56 16.72 17.83 6.86
N THR A 57 16.70 18.99 7.53
CA THR A 57 15.75 20.09 7.25
C THR A 57 16.47 21.33 6.74
N VAL A 58 17.80 21.27 6.64
CA VAL A 58 18.70 22.33 6.14
C VAL A 58 19.77 21.71 5.23
N GLY A 59 20.19 22.46 4.21
CA GLY A 59 21.27 22.08 3.30
C GLY A 59 20.82 21.29 2.07
N GLY A 60 21.65 21.31 1.02
CA GLY A 60 21.37 20.64 -0.26
C GLY A 60 20.11 21.16 -0.97
N LEU A 61 19.32 20.25 -1.54
CA LEU A 61 18.07 20.54 -2.25
C LEU A 61 17.00 21.19 -1.35
N THR A 62 17.05 20.97 -0.03
CA THR A 62 16.03 21.46 0.91
C THR A 62 15.91 22.98 0.93
N GLY A 63 17.01 23.69 0.69
CA GLY A 63 17.06 25.15 0.60
C GLY A 63 16.93 25.72 -0.82
N LEU A 64 16.94 24.87 -1.86
CA LEU A 64 16.98 25.31 -3.26
C LEU A 64 15.65 25.09 -3.98
N HIS A 65 15.03 23.93 -3.79
CA HIS A 65 13.83 23.56 -4.55
C HIS A 65 12.57 24.20 -3.96
N PRO A 66 11.79 25.02 -4.70
CA PRO A 66 10.63 25.74 -4.17
C PRO A 66 9.57 24.82 -3.54
N LEU A 67 9.27 23.67 -4.16
CA LEU A 67 8.29 22.73 -3.62
C LEU A 67 8.76 22.04 -2.33
N VAL A 68 10.07 21.91 -2.11
CA VAL A 68 10.58 21.34 -0.86
C VAL A 68 10.40 22.33 0.29
N LYS A 69 10.64 23.62 0.04
CA LYS A 69 10.35 24.68 1.01
C LYS A 69 8.87 24.68 1.39
N LEU A 70 7.99 24.62 0.39
CA LEU A 70 6.55 24.54 0.61
C LEU A 70 6.17 23.30 1.43
N ALA A 71 6.72 22.13 1.12
CA ALA A 71 6.45 20.90 1.88
C ALA A 71 6.89 21.03 3.36
N LEU A 72 8.07 21.59 3.62
CA LEU A 72 8.54 21.84 4.99
C LEU A 72 7.70 22.91 5.71
N GLU A 73 7.20 23.91 5.00
CA GLU A 73 6.26 24.91 5.55
C GLU A 73 4.91 24.30 5.92
N LEU A 74 4.36 23.43 5.07
CA LEU A 74 3.14 22.67 5.36
C LEU A 74 3.28 21.76 6.58
N LEU A 75 4.50 21.26 6.84
CA LEU A 75 4.84 20.50 8.05
C LEU A 75 5.19 21.39 9.25
N HIS A 76 5.00 22.71 9.15
CA HIS A 76 5.33 23.70 10.19
C HIS A 76 6.82 23.76 10.56
N LYS A 77 7.71 23.60 9.58
CA LYS A 77 9.18 23.71 9.72
C LYS A 77 9.72 22.85 10.87
N PRO A 78 9.55 21.52 10.81
CA PRO A 78 10.01 20.64 11.87
C PRO A 78 11.54 20.68 11.98
N SER A 79 12.07 20.33 13.14
CA SER A 79 13.46 19.91 13.30
C SER A 79 13.70 18.58 12.56
N ALA A 80 14.97 18.23 12.33
CA ALA A 80 15.32 16.95 11.71
C ALA A 80 14.75 15.74 12.47
N LYS A 81 14.75 15.78 13.81
CA LYS A 81 14.19 14.72 14.66
C LYS A 81 12.68 14.60 14.49
N GLU A 82 11.97 15.72 14.48
CA GLU A 82 10.52 15.74 14.26
C GLU A 82 10.16 15.23 12.85
N LEU A 83 10.94 15.63 11.83
CA LEU A 83 10.76 15.11 10.48
C LEU A 83 10.95 13.59 10.42
N MET A 84 11.97 13.04 11.08
CA MET A 84 12.17 11.58 11.19
C MET A 84 10.97 10.91 11.84
N SER A 85 10.40 11.48 12.91
CA SER A 85 9.19 10.94 13.55
C SER A 85 7.98 10.97 12.62
N ILE A 86 7.77 12.07 11.90
CA ILE A 86 6.69 12.20 10.90
C ILE A 86 6.83 11.14 9.80
N VAL A 87 8.04 10.98 9.26
CA VAL A 87 8.35 10.00 8.21
C VAL A 87 8.14 8.56 8.71
N ALA A 88 8.57 8.25 9.93
CA ALA A 88 8.32 6.94 10.53
C ALA A 88 6.82 6.67 10.70
N VAL A 89 6.04 7.64 11.20
CA VAL A 89 4.57 7.51 11.33
C VAL A 89 3.90 7.35 9.97
N ALA A 90 4.35 8.06 8.93
CA ALA A 90 3.84 7.88 7.57
C ALA A 90 4.10 6.45 7.06
N GLY A 91 5.29 5.90 7.34
CA GLY A 91 5.62 4.50 7.07
C GLY A 91 4.71 3.52 7.80
N LEU A 92 4.47 3.74 9.09
CA LEU A 92 3.61 2.91 9.93
C LEU A 92 2.15 2.95 9.45
N ALA A 93 1.64 4.15 9.16
CA ALA A 93 0.28 4.35 8.64
C ALA A 93 0.09 3.65 7.29
N GLN A 94 1.06 3.77 6.38
CA GLN A 94 1.05 3.07 5.10
C GLN A 94 1.04 1.54 5.29
N ASN A 95 1.83 1.02 6.22
CA ASN A 95 1.87 -0.41 6.50
C ASN A 95 0.57 -0.91 7.14
N PHE A 96 -0.01 -0.15 8.06
CA PHE A 96 -1.31 -0.44 8.65
C PHE A 96 -2.41 -0.47 7.59
N ALA A 97 -2.45 0.54 6.72
CA ALA A 97 -3.41 0.60 5.62
C ALA A 97 -3.27 -0.61 4.69
N ALA A 98 -2.04 -0.99 4.32
CA ALA A 98 -1.79 -2.16 3.48
C ALA A 98 -2.28 -3.46 4.15
N LEU A 99 -1.92 -3.71 5.42
CA LEU A 99 -2.36 -4.89 6.14
C LEU A 99 -3.88 -4.94 6.29
N ARG A 100 -4.50 -3.83 6.71
CA ARG A 100 -5.96 -3.73 6.80
C ARG A 100 -6.64 -4.01 5.47
N SER A 101 -6.07 -3.52 4.38
CA SER A 101 -6.64 -3.73 3.06
C SER A 101 -6.51 -5.19 2.59
N LEU A 102 -5.44 -5.89 2.98
CA LEU A 102 -5.23 -7.31 2.68
C LEU A 102 -6.06 -8.25 3.55
N THR A 103 -6.33 -7.88 4.81
CA THR A 103 -7.07 -8.70 5.77
C THR A 103 -8.58 -8.44 5.76
N THR A 104 -9.03 -7.40 5.06
CA THR A 104 -10.46 -7.09 4.90
C THR A 104 -10.99 -7.49 3.54
N THR A 105 -12.32 -7.67 3.45
CA THR A 105 -12.99 -8.11 2.22
C THR A 105 -12.97 -7.10 1.09
N GLY A 106 -12.54 -5.85 1.35
CA GLY A 106 -12.61 -4.75 0.38
C GLY A 106 -11.77 -4.99 -0.87
N ILE A 107 -10.47 -5.30 -0.71
CA ILE A 107 -9.59 -5.62 -1.84
C ILE A 107 -10.03 -6.92 -2.50
N GLN A 108 -10.35 -7.95 -1.72
CA GLN A 108 -10.81 -9.23 -2.25
C GLN A 108 -12.01 -9.04 -3.18
N LYS A 109 -13.08 -8.35 -2.75
CA LYS A 109 -14.26 -8.10 -3.60
C LYS A 109 -13.94 -7.25 -4.83
N GLY A 110 -13.15 -6.19 -4.68
CA GLY A 110 -12.75 -5.33 -5.81
C GLY A 110 -11.89 -6.06 -6.84
N HIS A 111 -10.88 -6.79 -6.38
CA HIS A 111 -10.01 -7.61 -7.20
C HIS A 111 -10.78 -8.75 -7.89
N MET A 112 -11.70 -9.42 -7.19
CA MET A 112 -12.53 -10.46 -7.78
C MET A 112 -13.48 -9.91 -8.84
N LYS A 113 -14.04 -8.70 -8.65
CA LYS A 113 -14.84 -8.02 -9.68
C LYS A 113 -14.00 -7.70 -10.92
N MET A 114 -12.78 -7.18 -10.74
CA MET A 114 -11.85 -6.93 -11.84
C MET A 114 -11.44 -8.24 -12.54
N HIS A 115 -11.12 -9.28 -11.77
CA HIS A 115 -10.74 -10.59 -12.29
C HIS A 115 -11.87 -11.23 -13.10
N LEU A 116 -13.11 -11.17 -12.60
CA LEU A 116 -14.30 -11.60 -13.34
C LEU A 116 -14.41 -10.84 -14.65
N MET A 117 -14.35 -9.50 -14.62
CA MET A 117 -14.45 -8.68 -15.84
C MET A 117 -13.35 -8.98 -16.86
N ASN A 118 -12.12 -9.27 -16.40
CA ASN A 118 -11.03 -9.66 -17.30
C ASN A 118 -11.33 -10.97 -18.02
N ILE A 119 -11.85 -11.98 -17.30
CA ILE A 119 -12.27 -13.25 -17.91
C ILE A 119 -13.44 -13.00 -18.87
N LEU A 120 -14.48 -12.29 -18.45
CA LEU A 120 -15.63 -11.99 -19.31
C LEU A 120 -15.22 -11.29 -20.61
N ASN A 121 -14.29 -10.32 -20.54
CA ASN A 121 -13.76 -9.64 -21.71
C ASN A 121 -12.93 -10.57 -22.61
N GLN A 122 -12.16 -11.50 -22.04
CA GLN A 122 -11.40 -12.50 -22.81
C GLN A 122 -12.31 -13.43 -23.63
N PHE A 123 -13.53 -13.67 -23.15
CA PHE A 123 -14.55 -14.46 -23.85
C PHE A 123 -15.55 -13.59 -24.65
N GLU A 124 -15.21 -12.32 -24.85
CA GLU A 124 -16.00 -11.34 -25.61
C GLU A 124 -17.45 -11.26 -25.13
N ALA A 125 -17.66 -11.33 -23.81
CA ALA A 125 -18.99 -11.24 -23.24
C ALA A 125 -19.62 -9.88 -23.57
N ASN A 126 -20.87 -9.88 -24.05
CA ASN A 126 -21.62 -8.66 -24.32
C ASN A 126 -22.15 -8.04 -23.00
N ASP A 127 -22.72 -6.83 -23.07
CA ASP A 127 -23.15 -6.11 -21.88
C ASP A 127 -24.28 -6.81 -21.12
N ALA A 128 -25.20 -7.49 -21.82
CA ALA A 128 -26.26 -8.27 -21.20
C ALA A 128 -25.70 -9.49 -20.46
N GLU A 129 -24.78 -10.23 -21.09
CA GLU A 129 -24.07 -11.36 -20.48
C GLU A 129 -23.29 -10.92 -19.23
N LYS A 130 -22.61 -9.76 -19.29
CA LYS A 130 -21.87 -9.21 -18.15
C LYS A 130 -22.78 -8.89 -16.98
N VAL A 131 -23.95 -8.27 -17.20
CA VAL A 131 -24.90 -7.96 -16.12
C VAL A 131 -25.33 -9.24 -15.39
N ILE A 132 -25.74 -10.26 -16.15
CA ILE A 132 -26.21 -11.55 -15.60
C ILE A 132 -25.09 -12.25 -14.83
N LEU A 133 -23.89 -12.34 -15.40
CA LEU A 133 -22.78 -13.06 -14.79
C LEU A 133 -22.21 -12.32 -13.58
N VAL A 134 -22.21 -10.99 -13.57
CA VAL A 134 -21.82 -10.20 -12.38
C VAL A 134 -22.77 -10.46 -11.22
N GLU A 135 -24.08 -10.54 -11.47
CA GLU A 135 -25.07 -10.86 -10.45
C GLU A 135 -24.91 -12.31 -9.95
N HIS A 136 -24.73 -13.27 -10.87
CA HIS A 136 -24.47 -14.67 -10.53
C HIS A 136 -23.24 -14.82 -9.63
N PHE A 137 -22.14 -14.15 -9.94
CA PHE A 137 -20.89 -14.23 -9.18
C PHE A 137 -20.80 -13.26 -7.98
N ALA A 138 -21.86 -12.51 -7.67
CA ALA A 138 -21.89 -11.65 -6.48
C ALA A 138 -21.80 -12.46 -5.17
N ASN A 139 -22.40 -13.65 -5.16
CA ASN A 139 -22.44 -14.55 -4.01
C ASN A 139 -21.75 -15.90 -4.27
N ASN A 140 -21.17 -16.11 -5.46
CA ASN A 140 -20.50 -17.34 -5.85
C ASN A 140 -19.00 -17.11 -6.05
N PRO A 141 -18.14 -18.07 -5.68
CA PRO A 141 -16.69 -17.94 -5.88
C PRO A 141 -16.36 -17.85 -7.38
N VAL A 142 -15.62 -16.81 -7.75
CA VAL A 142 -15.14 -16.62 -9.13
C VAL A 142 -13.87 -17.46 -9.32
N SER A 143 -13.96 -18.46 -10.19
CA SER A 143 -12.82 -19.19 -10.73
C SER A 143 -12.89 -19.20 -12.26
N HIS A 144 -11.75 -19.35 -12.94
CA HIS A 144 -11.73 -19.36 -14.40
C HIS A 144 -12.66 -20.44 -14.98
N SER A 145 -12.65 -21.67 -14.44
CA SER A 145 -13.52 -22.75 -14.90
C SER A 145 -15.01 -22.47 -14.64
N ALA A 146 -15.35 -21.88 -13.49
CA ALA A 146 -16.73 -21.53 -13.16
C ALA A 146 -17.27 -20.46 -14.12
N VAL A 147 -16.49 -19.42 -14.40
CA VAL A 147 -16.90 -18.34 -15.32
C VAL A 147 -17.07 -18.85 -16.74
N VAL A 148 -16.15 -19.69 -17.23
CA VAL A 148 -16.24 -20.29 -18.57
C VAL A 148 -17.49 -21.16 -18.70
N ASN A 149 -17.77 -22.00 -17.71
CA ASN A 149 -18.97 -22.82 -17.71
C ASN A 149 -20.25 -21.96 -17.70
N ALA A 150 -20.27 -20.89 -16.90
CA ALA A 150 -21.41 -19.99 -16.82
C ALA A 150 -21.68 -19.26 -18.14
N ILE A 151 -20.63 -18.74 -18.82
CA ILE A 151 -20.77 -18.13 -20.16
C ILE A 151 -21.32 -19.15 -21.17
N ASN A 152 -20.73 -20.34 -21.21
CA ASN A 152 -21.13 -21.36 -22.18
C ASN A 152 -22.56 -21.86 -21.97
N ASN A 153 -23.03 -21.91 -20.72
CA ASN A 153 -24.41 -22.27 -20.42
C ASN A 153 -25.37 -21.14 -20.84
N LEU A 154 -25.02 -19.89 -20.55
CA LEU A 154 -25.83 -18.73 -20.92
C LEU A 154 -26.01 -18.59 -22.45
N ARG A 155 -25.00 -18.97 -23.24
CA ARG A 155 -25.05 -18.93 -24.72
C ARG A 155 -25.73 -20.13 -25.37
N LYS A 156 -26.03 -21.18 -24.60
CA LYS A 156 -26.74 -22.38 -25.09
C LYS A 156 -28.25 -22.26 -24.94
N GLU A 157 -28.72 -21.34 -24.10
CA GLU A 157 -30.12 -20.89 -24.05
C GLU A 157 -30.42 -19.94 -25.21
#